data_AF-A0A5C7R384-F1
#
_entry.id   AF-A0A5C7R384-F1
#
_cell.length_a   1.000
_cell.length_b   1.000
_cell.length_c   1.000
_cell.angle_alpha   90.00
_cell.angle_beta   90.00
_cell.angle_gamma   90.00
#
_symmetry.space_group_name_H-M   'P 1'
#
loop_
_entity.id
_entity.type
_entity.pdbx_description
1 polymer ?
#
loop_
_entity_poly.entity_id
_entity_poly.type
_entity_poly.pdbx_seq_one_letter_code
_entity_poly.pdbx_strand_id
1 'polypeptide(L)'
;MRFQDLLARSGTLAGSSAADAESMAEMLRTVVAAAFQRGLVELQCDPPRFAATAGRCPLLSPLARLQLEQEFPVLTSMRPSMVRLDSIPARELLRQLDGRKDRSAILYGLAASMSAMEIPGSDGRIERRSIDWWLEQLGPNLEDGLRDAARMALLVE
;
A
#
# COMPACT_ATOMS: atom_id res chain seq x y z
N MET A 1 7.52 7.14 -11.19
CA MET A 1 8.10 8.50 -11.02
C MET A 1 8.92 8.82 -12.25
N ARG A 2 8.73 9.99 -12.88
CA ARG A 2 9.54 10.38 -14.05
C ARG A 2 10.85 11.04 -13.62
N PHE A 3 11.83 11.11 -14.52
CA PHE A 3 13.11 11.74 -14.24
C PHE A 3 12.98 13.21 -13.80
N GLN A 4 12.09 13.97 -14.46
CA GLN A 4 11.83 15.38 -14.12
C GLN A 4 11.27 15.53 -12.69
N ASP A 5 10.38 14.62 -12.27
CA ASP A 5 9.84 14.63 -10.91
C ASP A 5 10.93 14.35 -9.87
N LEU A 6 11.82 13.39 -10.18
CA LEU A 6 12.97 13.08 -9.32
C LEU A 6 13.92 14.27 -9.20
N LEU A 7 14.24 14.93 -10.32
CA LEU A 7 15.09 16.12 -10.34
C LEU A 7 14.51 17.26 -9.49
N ALA A 8 13.22 17.55 -9.65
CA ALA A 8 12.54 18.58 -8.88
C ALA A 8 12.55 18.27 -7.36
N ARG A 9 12.28 17.01 -6.99
CA ARG A 9 12.32 16.57 -5.58
C ARG A 9 13.73 16.65 -5.00
N SER A 10 14.74 16.22 -5.75
CA SER A 10 16.14 16.31 -5.33
C SER A 10 16.58 17.76 -5.13
N GLY A 11 16.22 18.68 -6.03
CA GLY A 11 16.52 20.10 -5.89
C GLY A 11 15.87 20.72 -4.65
N THR A 12 14.62 20.35 -4.37
CA THR A 12 13.90 20.79 -3.16
C THR A 12 14.58 20.32 -1.89
N LEU A 13 15.03 19.06 -1.84
CA LEU A 13 15.70 18.48 -0.67
C LEU A 13 17.13 19.00 -0.48
N ALA A 14 17.84 19.30 -1.57
CA ALA A 14 19.20 19.81 -1.53
C ALA A 14 19.27 21.32 -1.28
N GLY A 15 18.13 22.04 -1.33
CA GLY A 15 18.08 23.50 -1.22
C GLY A 15 18.77 24.22 -2.38
N SER A 16 18.85 23.60 -3.56
CA SER A 16 19.60 24.12 -4.71
C SER A 16 18.85 25.24 -5.45
N SER A 17 19.60 26.18 -6.01
CA SER A 17 19.06 27.27 -6.84
C SER A 17 18.79 26.80 -8.27
N ALA A 18 17.93 27.51 -9.00
CA ALA A 18 17.67 27.26 -10.42
C ALA A 18 18.94 27.32 -11.29
N ALA A 19 19.99 28.04 -10.86
CA ALA A 19 21.28 28.12 -11.54
C ALA A 19 22.05 26.78 -11.55
N ASP A 20 21.75 25.87 -10.62
CA ASP A 20 22.42 24.58 -10.48
C ASP A 20 21.66 23.43 -11.16
N ALA A 21 20.53 23.72 -11.80
CA ALA A 21 19.61 22.71 -12.32
C ALA A 21 20.24 21.75 -13.34
N GLU A 22 21.04 22.27 -14.28
CA GLU A 22 21.69 21.45 -15.31
C GLU A 22 22.79 20.55 -14.72
N SER A 23 23.60 21.10 -13.81
CA SER A 23 24.64 20.34 -13.10
C SER A 23 24.03 19.23 -12.25
N MET A 24 22.93 19.53 -11.55
CA MET A 24 22.17 18.55 -10.76
C MET A 24 21.55 17.47 -11.66
N ALA A 25 21.02 17.84 -12.83
CA ALA A 25 20.46 16.90 -13.79
C ALA A 25 21.52 15.90 -14.27
N GLU A 26 22.74 16.37 -14.57
CA GLU A 26 23.83 15.51 -15.02
C GLU A 26 24.34 14.57 -13.92
N MET A 27 24.48 15.08 -12.69
CA MET A 27 24.79 14.24 -11.53
C MET A 27 23.72 13.16 -11.33
N LEU A 28 22.44 13.55 -11.39
CA LEU A 28 21.33 12.62 -11.22
C LEU A 28 21.29 11.56 -12.32
N ARG A 29 21.56 11.93 -13.59
CA ARG A 29 21.70 10.97 -14.69
C ARG A 29 22.79 9.93 -14.40
N THR A 30 23.96 10.40 -13.98
CA THR A 30 25.11 9.54 -13.67
C THR A 30 24.77 8.56 -12.54
N VAL A 31 24.17 9.05 -11.45
CA VAL A 31 23.80 8.22 -10.29
C VAL A 31 22.71 7.20 -10.65
N VAL A 32 21.65 7.63 -11.35
CA VAL A 32 20.55 6.72 -11.74
C VAL A 32 21.05 5.65 -12.72
N ALA A 33 21.88 6.01 -13.69
CA ALA A 33 22.47 5.05 -14.62
C ALA A 33 23.36 4.02 -13.89
N ALA A 34 24.22 4.47 -12.98
CA ALA A 34 25.06 3.59 -12.17
C ALA A 34 24.24 2.68 -11.24
N ALA A 35 23.16 3.21 -10.64
CA ALA A 35 22.25 2.44 -9.81
C ALA A 35 21.51 1.37 -10.63
N PHE A 36 21.06 1.70 -11.84
CA PHE A 36 20.40 0.77 -12.74
C PHE A 36 21.35 -0.35 -13.17
N GLN A 37 22.58 -0.02 -13.58
CA GLN A 37 23.61 -1.01 -13.93
C GLN A 37 23.92 -1.99 -12.80
N ARG A 38 23.71 -1.58 -11.55
CA ARG A 38 23.93 -2.40 -10.35
C ARG A 38 22.66 -3.10 -9.84
N GLY A 39 21.52 -2.94 -10.51
CA GLY A 39 20.23 -3.51 -10.09
C GLY A 39 19.63 -2.87 -8.83
N LEU A 40 20.06 -1.65 -8.46
CA LEU A 40 19.54 -0.93 -7.28
C LEU A 40 18.23 -0.19 -7.58
N VAL A 41 17.97 0.10 -8.85
CA VAL A 41 16.74 0.73 -9.33
C VAL A 41 16.26 0.03 -10.60
N GLU A 42 14.96 0.05 -10.83
CA GLU A 42 14.35 -0.39 -12.09
C GLU A 42 13.98 0.83 -12.95
N LEU A 43 14.20 0.72 -14.26
CA LEU A 43 13.75 1.69 -15.24
C LEU A 43 12.65 1.04 -16.08
N GLN A 44 11.50 1.71 -16.18
CA GLN A 44 10.32 1.19 -16.86
C GLN A 44 9.87 2.19 -17.92
N CYS A 45 9.69 1.74 -19.16
CA CYS A 45 9.21 2.57 -20.28
C CYS A 45 7.73 2.90 -20.13
N ASP A 46 6.94 1.95 -19.65
CA ASP A 46 5.52 2.10 -19.35
C ASP A 46 5.27 1.60 -17.91
N PRO A 47 5.48 2.46 -16.90
CA PRO A 47 5.32 2.04 -15.53
C PRO A 47 3.84 1.77 -15.21
N PRO A 48 3.52 0.70 -14.46
CA PRO A 48 2.15 0.43 -14.05
C PRO A 48 1.64 1.57 -13.17
N ARG A 49 0.37 1.94 -13.38
CA ARG A 49 -0.30 3.00 -12.61
C ARG A 49 -0.95 2.39 -11.38
N PHE A 50 -0.52 2.81 -10.20
CA PHE A 50 -1.09 2.40 -8.92
C PHE A 50 -1.01 3.56 -7.94
N ALA A 51 -1.90 3.57 -6.95
CA ALA A 51 -1.94 4.63 -5.95
C ALA A 51 -0.68 4.59 -5.06
N ALA A 52 0.08 5.68 -5.03
CA ALA A 52 1.23 5.82 -4.12
C ALA A 52 0.81 6.05 -2.66
N THR A 53 -0.42 6.51 -2.44
CA THR A 53 -1.04 6.71 -1.13
C THR A 53 -2.50 6.24 -1.19
N ALA A 54 -3.07 5.88 -0.05
CA ALA A 54 -4.49 5.56 0.03
C ALA A 54 -5.32 6.86 -0.06
N GLY A 55 -6.01 7.05 -1.18
CA GLY A 55 -6.97 8.16 -1.37
C GLY A 55 -8.11 8.15 -0.35
N ARG A 56 -9.03 9.13 -0.42
CA ARG A 56 -10.14 9.25 0.56
C ARG A 56 -11.00 7.99 0.64
N CYS A 57 -11.28 7.38 -0.52
CA CYS A 57 -11.97 6.11 -0.66
C CYS A 57 -11.05 5.15 -1.44
N PRO A 58 -10.16 4.42 -0.77
CA PRO A 58 -9.18 3.55 -1.44
C PRO A 58 -9.85 2.41 -2.19
N LEU A 59 -9.32 2.08 -3.37
CA LEU A 59 -9.82 1.03 -4.25
C LEU A 59 -8.73 -0.04 -4.45
N LEU A 60 -9.04 -1.28 -4.11
CA LEU A 60 -8.18 -2.44 -4.40
C LEU A 60 -8.19 -2.74 -5.91
N SER A 61 -7.06 -3.22 -6.44
CA SER A 61 -7.00 -3.65 -7.83
C SER A 61 -8.03 -4.76 -8.12
N PRO A 62 -8.70 -4.76 -9.28
CA PRO A 62 -9.73 -5.76 -9.59
C PRO A 62 -9.22 -7.20 -9.52
N LEU A 63 -7.97 -7.43 -9.95
CA LEU A 63 -7.33 -8.75 -9.88
C LEU A 63 -7.08 -9.16 -8.42
N ALA A 64 -6.50 -8.28 -7.61
CA ALA A 64 -6.26 -8.56 -6.19
C ALA A 64 -7.57 -8.83 -5.45
N ARG A 65 -8.64 -8.09 -5.76
CA ARG A 65 -9.98 -8.33 -5.21
C ARG A 65 -10.53 -9.70 -5.59
N LEU A 66 -10.45 -10.10 -6.86
CA LEU A 66 -10.87 -11.42 -7.30
C LEU A 66 -10.08 -12.53 -6.60
N GLN A 67 -8.75 -12.40 -6.51
CA GLN A 67 -7.90 -13.37 -5.82
C GLN A 67 -8.22 -13.48 -4.33
N LEU A 68 -8.55 -12.36 -3.68
CA LEU A 68 -8.97 -12.30 -2.29
C LEU A 68 -10.34 -12.97 -2.06
N GLU A 69 -11.29 -12.75 -2.98
CA GLU A 69 -12.60 -13.43 -3.00
C GLU A 69 -12.45 -14.96 -3.17
N GLN A 70 -11.43 -15.42 -3.90
CA GLN A 70 -11.07 -16.84 -4.06
C GLN A 70 -10.16 -17.39 -2.94
N GLU A 71 -9.95 -16.61 -1.88
CA GLU A 71 -9.12 -16.96 -0.72
C GLU A 71 -7.65 -17.31 -1.05
N PHE A 72 -7.10 -16.77 -2.13
CA PHE A 72 -5.70 -17.01 -2.45
C PHE A 72 -4.77 -16.45 -1.36
N PRO A 73 -3.76 -17.21 -0.91
CA PRO A 73 -2.84 -16.77 0.14
C PRO A 73 -1.87 -15.69 -0.33
N VAL A 74 -1.76 -15.51 -1.66
CA VAL A 74 -0.84 -14.57 -2.30
C VAL A 74 -1.59 -13.81 -3.39
N LEU A 75 -1.49 -12.49 -3.36
CA LEU A 75 -2.09 -11.59 -4.34
C LEU A 75 -1.04 -11.11 -5.35
N THR A 76 -1.46 -10.93 -6.59
CA THR A 76 -0.67 -10.27 -7.62
C THR A 76 -0.74 -8.77 -7.41
N SER A 77 0.42 -8.12 -7.21
CA SER A 77 0.50 -6.66 -7.18
C SER A 77 0.48 -6.07 -8.58
N MET A 78 0.29 -4.75 -8.68
CA MET A 78 0.39 -4.03 -9.96
C MET A 78 1.84 -3.81 -10.43
N ARG A 79 2.84 -4.29 -9.67
CA ARG A 79 4.24 -4.36 -10.09
C ARG A 79 4.67 -5.82 -10.22
N PRO A 80 5.88 -6.10 -10.74
CA PRO A 80 6.46 -7.45 -10.79
C PRO A 80 6.77 -8.07 -9.41
N SER A 81 5.79 -8.08 -8.51
CA SER A 81 5.86 -8.64 -7.16
C SER A 81 4.56 -9.34 -6.77
N MET A 82 4.71 -10.31 -5.88
CA MET A 82 3.60 -11.03 -5.26
C MET A 82 3.52 -10.63 -3.78
N VAL A 83 2.31 -10.50 -3.24
CA VAL A 83 2.06 -10.07 -1.87
C VAL A 83 1.41 -11.19 -1.10
N ARG A 84 2.09 -11.73 -0.09
CA ARG A 84 1.56 -12.78 0.78
C ARG A 84 0.77 -12.18 1.94
N LEU A 85 -0.43 -12.69 2.20
CA LEU A 85 -1.34 -12.21 3.24
C LEU A 85 -1.47 -13.24 4.37
N ASP A 86 -0.51 -13.20 5.29
CA ASP A 86 -0.49 -14.06 6.48
C ASP A 86 -1.36 -13.51 7.62
N SER A 87 -1.59 -12.19 7.64
CA SER A 87 -2.37 -11.52 8.68
C SER A 87 -3.85 -11.50 8.31
N ILE A 88 -4.68 -12.08 9.18
CA ILE A 88 -6.14 -12.03 9.06
C ILE A 88 -6.65 -10.57 9.04
N PRO A 89 -6.26 -9.68 9.98
CA PRO A 89 -6.66 -8.26 9.92
C PRO A 89 -6.25 -7.57 8.62
N ALA A 90 -5.06 -7.86 8.08
CA ALA A 90 -4.62 -7.26 6.81
C ALA A 90 -5.49 -7.76 5.65
N ARG A 91 -5.81 -9.04 5.61
CA ARG A 91 -6.70 -9.64 4.61
C ARG A 91 -8.09 -9.00 4.64
N GLU A 92 -8.67 -8.88 5.82
CA GLU A 92 -9.99 -8.27 5.98
C GLU A 92 -10.00 -6.78 5.69
N LEU A 93 -8.91 -6.05 5.99
CA LEU A 93 -8.78 -4.65 5.60
C LEU A 93 -8.89 -4.51 4.08
N LEU A 94 -8.17 -5.34 3.32
CA LEU A 94 -8.21 -5.31 1.85
C LEU A 94 -9.62 -5.61 1.30
N ARG A 95 -10.40 -6.48 1.96
CA ARG A 95 -11.80 -6.75 1.57
C ARG A 95 -12.71 -5.53 1.69
N GLN A 96 -12.34 -4.53 2.51
CA GLN A 96 -13.13 -3.31 2.67
C GLN A 96 -12.84 -2.25 1.59
N LEU A 97 -11.78 -2.41 0.77
CA LEU A 97 -11.31 -1.34 -0.14
C LEU A 97 -12.01 -1.42 -1.51
N ASP A 98 -13.26 -0.96 -1.56
CA ASP A 98 -14.12 -0.99 -2.74
C ASP A 98 -14.20 0.34 -3.52
N GLY A 99 -13.41 1.35 -3.11
CA GLY A 99 -13.41 2.68 -3.70
C GLY A 99 -14.58 3.58 -3.29
N ARG A 100 -15.47 3.12 -2.40
CA ARG A 100 -16.66 3.87 -1.94
C ARG A 100 -16.59 4.24 -0.47
N LYS A 101 -16.00 3.38 0.36
CA LYS A 101 -15.91 3.58 1.80
C LYS A 101 -14.79 4.55 2.17
N ASP A 102 -15.08 5.47 3.10
CA ASP A 102 -14.06 6.29 3.76
C ASP A 102 -13.41 5.53 4.93
N ARG A 103 -12.49 6.18 5.66
CA ARG A 103 -11.76 5.54 6.78
C ARG A 103 -12.67 5.06 7.90
N SER A 104 -13.70 5.82 8.25
CA SER A 104 -14.64 5.45 9.30
C SER A 104 -15.46 4.21 8.89
N ALA A 105 -15.95 4.19 7.64
CA ALA A 105 -16.67 3.04 7.10
C ALA A 105 -15.77 1.80 6.92
N ILE A 106 -14.52 1.99 6.51
CA ILE A 106 -13.53 0.91 6.41
C ILE A 106 -13.25 0.31 7.79
N LEU A 107 -12.96 1.14 8.80
CA LEU A 107 -12.65 0.69 10.15
C LEU A 107 -13.83 -0.08 10.76
N TYR A 108 -15.04 0.45 10.60
CA TYR A 108 -16.24 -0.22 11.08
C TYR A 108 -16.48 -1.56 10.37
N GLY A 109 -16.36 -1.60 9.04
CA GLY A 109 -16.52 -2.83 8.27
C GLY A 109 -15.48 -3.89 8.65
N LEU A 110 -14.23 -3.47 8.87
CA LEU A 110 -13.16 -4.33 9.35
C LEU A 110 -13.46 -4.87 10.77
N ALA A 111 -13.84 -4.01 11.72
CA ALA A 111 -14.19 -4.41 13.07
C ALA A 111 -15.39 -5.37 13.09
N ALA A 112 -16.39 -5.15 12.23
CA ALA A 112 -17.53 -6.04 12.05
C ALA A 112 -17.10 -7.42 11.54
N SER A 113 -16.28 -7.48 10.47
CA SER A 113 -15.68 -8.73 9.98
C SER A 113 -14.93 -9.46 11.09
N MET A 114 -14.12 -8.75 11.88
CA MET A 114 -13.34 -9.36 12.95
C MET A 114 -14.20 -9.87 14.11
N SER A 115 -15.28 -9.17 14.47
CA SER A 115 -16.20 -9.59 15.52
C SER A 115 -16.98 -10.87 15.18
N ALA A 116 -17.19 -11.12 13.89
CA ALA A 116 -17.89 -12.30 13.39
C ALA A 116 -16.99 -13.55 13.33
N MET A 117 -15.67 -13.38 13.38
CA MET A 117 -14.72 -14.49 13.36
C MET A 117 -14.58 -15.18 14.72
N GLU A 118 -14.42 -16.50 14.66
CA GLU A 118 -14.04 -17.31 15.81
C GLU A 118 -12.52 -17.33 15.89
N ILE A 119 -11.96 -16.52 16.80
CA ILE A 119 -10.53 -16.51 17.05
C ILE A 119 -10.25 -17.44 18.23
N PRO A 120 -9.35 -18.43 18.09
CA PRO A 120 -8.90 -19.22 19.23
C PRO A 120 -8.23 -18.31 20.25
N GLY A 121 -8.79 -18.24 21.45
CA GLY A 121 -8.17 -17.59 22.60
C GLY A 121 -6.89 -18.32 23.02
N SER A 122 -6.05 -17.64 23.79
CA SER A 122 -4.79 -18.21 24.29
C SER A 122 -4.98 -19.45 25.19
N ASP A 123 -6.19 -19.64 25.71
CA ASP A 123 -6.61 -20.78 26.53
C ASP A 123 -7.31 -21.90 25.72
N GLY A 124 -7.37 -21.77 24.39
CA GLY A 124 -8.04 -22.70 23.48
C GLY A 124 -9.55 -22.55 23.42
N ARG A 125 -10.15 -21.58 24.13
CA ARG A 125 -11.59 -21.26 24.03
C ARG A 125 -11.83 -20.30 22.87
N ILE A 126 -12.98 -20.42 22.22
CA ILE A 126 -13.41 -19.45 21.21
C ILE A 126 -13.82 -18.17 21.95
N GLU A 127 -13.07 -17.10 21.74
CA GLU A 127 -13.42 -15.79 22.27
C GLU A 127 -13.96 -14.91 21.14
N ARG A 128 -15.23 -14.52 21.25
CA ARG A 128 -15.80 -13.47 20.40
C ARG A 128 -15.63 -12.13 21.09
N ARG A 129 -14.97 -11.19 20.42
CA ARG A 129 -14.80 -9.82 20.88
C ARG A 129 -15.85 -8.92 20.20
N SER A 130 -16.35 -7.93 20.95
CA SER A 130 -17.33 -6.98 20.42
C SER A 130 -16.72 -6.11 19.31
N ILE A 131 -17.58 -5.49 18.51
CA ILE A 131 -17.16 -4.51 17.50
C ILE A 131 -16.41 -3.36 18.17
N ASP A 132 -16.91 -2.83 19.30
CA ASP A 132 -16.29 -1.71 20.01
C ASP A 132 -14.85 -2.00 20.43
N TRP A 133 -14.60 -3.22 20.93
CA TRP A 133 -13.24 -3.66 21.27
C TRP A 133 -12.34 -3.67 20.03
N TRP A 134 -12.83 -4.19 18.89
CA TRP A 134 -12.05 -4.19 17.64
C TRP A 134 -11.82 -2.79 17.08
N LEU A 135 -12.76 -1.86 17.23
CA LEU A 135 -12.55 -0.46 16.85
C LEU A 135 -11.38 0.15 17.62
N GLU A 136 -11.31 -0.08 18.94
CA GLU A 136 -10.21 0.39 19.78
C GLU A 136 -8.87 -0.25 19.40
N GLN A 137 -8.86 -1.56 19.09
CA GLN A 137 -7.62 -2.27 18.75
C GLN A 137 -7.09 -1.98 17.34
N LEU A 138 -7.98 -1.80 16.37
CA LEU A 138 -7.61 -1.65 14.95
C LEU A 138 -7.45 -0.18 14.55
N GLY A 139 -8.16 0.73 15.21
CA GLY A 139 -8.13 2.17 14.93
C GLY A 139 -6.72 2.74 14.82
N PRO A 140 -5.82 2.51 15.80
CA PRO A 140 -4.45 3.05 15.79
C PRO A 140 -3.62 2.61 14.57
N ASN A 141 -3.91 1.44 14.00
CA ASN A 141 -3.09 0.82 12.95
C ASN A 141 -3.72 0.92 11.54
N LEU A 142 -4.91 1.52 11.41
CA LEU A 142 -5.63 1.59 10.13
C LEU A 142 -4.80 2.26 9.04
N GLU A 143 -4.23 3.43 9.34
CA GLU A 143 -3.46 4.21 8.35
C GLU A 143 -2.15 3.50 7.96
N ASP A 144 -1.56 2.73 8.86
CA ASP A 144 -0.37 1.92 8.54
C ASP A 144 -0.72 0.78 7.59
N GLY A 145 -1.85 0.09 7.81
CA GLY A 145 -2.35 -0.92 6.89
C GLY A 145 -2.70 -0.36 5.51
N LEU A 146 -3.32 0.82 5.45
CA LEU A 146 -3.60 1.52 4.19
C LEU A 146 -2.32 1.95 3.47
N ARG A 147 -1.32 2.43 4.22
CA ARG A 147 0.00 2.78 3.68
C ARG A 147 0.71 1.56 3.13
N ASP A 148 0.62 0.43 3.82
CA ASP A 148 1.22 -0.83 3.35
C ASP A 148 0.52 -1.34 2.08
N ALA A 149 -0.80 -1.28 1.99
CA ALA A 149 -1.52 -1.65 0.76
C ALA A 149 -1.09 -0.80 -0.46
N ALA A 150 -0.95 0.53 -0.27
CA ALA A 150 -0.42 1.43 -1.29
C ALA A 150 1.05 1.11 -1.63
N ARG A 151 1.89 0.94 -0.59
CA ARG A 151 3.30 0.58 -0.72
C ARG A 151 3.50 -0.78 -1.37
N MET A 152 2.54 -1.68 -1.31
CA MET A 152 2.55 -2.99 -1.98
C MET A 152 1.97 -2.93 -3.40
N ALA A 153 1.58 -1.74 -3.89
CA ALA A 153 0.94 -1.53 -5.19
C ALA A 153 -0.30 -2.41 -5.41
N LEU A 154 -1.13 -2.51 -4.38
CA LEU A 154 -2.42 -3.18 -4.45
C LEU A 154 -3.58 -2.21 -4.75
N LEU A 155 -3.34 -0.90 -4.63
CA LEU A 155 -4.38 0.12 -4.82
C LEU A 155 -4.33 0.75 -6.22
N VAL A 156 -5.50 1.02 -6.78
CA VAL A 156 -5.67 1.74 -8.04
C VAL A 156 -5.67 3.26 -7.77
N GLU A 157 -5.17 4.06 -8.72
CA GLU A 157 -5.22 5.53 -8.68
C GLU A 157 -6.64 6.09 -8.54
#